data_AF-A0A968ZG64-F1
#
_entry.id   AF-A0A968ZG64-F1
#
_cell.length_a   1.000
_cell.length_b   1.000
_cell.length_c   1.000
_cell.angle_alpha   90.00
_cell.angle_beta   90.00
_cell.angle_gamma   90.00
#
_symmetry.space_group_name_H-M   'P 1'
#
loop_
_entity.id
_entity.type
_entity.pdbx_description
1 polymer ?
#
loop_
_entity_poly.entity_id
_entity_poly.type
_entity_poly.pdbx_seq_one_letter_code
_entity_poly.pdbx_strand_id
1 'polypeptide(L)'
;WARQHDAQILPAGTLLLFDNEGQQRRPWRSRVLELDPVTSHIVWSYAGRADEPLESLSRSSQTRLANGNTLIVESMAGRVIEVAPNGDTVWEFVNPVRGGEGDRRIPIIFWVQRIDPDRYFDADFKTLIAD
;
A
#
# COMPACT_ATOMS: atom_id res chain seq x y z
N TRP A 1 10.55 8.11 11.13
CA TRP A 1 9.17 7.93 10.64
C TRP A 1 8.24 8.77 11.50
N ALA A 2 7.13 9.25 10.96
CA ALA A 2 6.16 10.10 11.65
C ALA A 2 4.73 9.75 11.27
N ARG A 3 3.85 9.73 12.29
CA ARG A 3 2.45 9.27 12.19
C ARG A 3 2.32 7.91 11.51
N GLN A 4 3.24 7.00 11.79
CA GLN A 4 3.33 5.70 11.13
C GLN A 4 2.08 4.84 11.30
N HIS A 5 1.84 3.97 10.33
CA HIS A 5 0.74 3.01 10.34
C HIS A 5 1.20 1.63 9.85
N ASP A 6 0.48 0.59 10.28
CA ASP A 6 0.58 -0.80 9.77
C ASP A 6 2.00 -1.41 9.78
N ALA A 7 2.62 -1.38 10.96
CA ALA A 7 3.90 -2.02 11.25
C ALA A 7 3.77 -3.55 11.23
N GLN A 8 4.60 -4.23 10.43
CA GLN A 8 4.61 -5.69 10.29
C GLN A 8 6.03 -6.24 10.29
N ILE A 9 6.30 -7.28 11.09
CA ILE A 9 7.57 -8.01 11.02
C ILE A 9 7.48 -9.05 9.90
N LEU A 10 8.44 -9.00 8.98
CA LEU A 10 8.54 -9.95 7.88
C LEU A 10 9.29 -11.22 8.31
N PRO A 11 9.12 -12.35 7.60
CA PRO A 11 9.85 -13.60 7.91
C PRO A 11 11.38 -13.46 7.92
N ALA A 12 11.92 -12.49 7.18
CA ALA A 12 13.34 -12.15 7.16
C ALA A 12 13.83 -11.43 8.44
N GLY A 13 12.92 -11.09 9.37
CA GLY A 13 13.23 -10.36 10.60
C GLY A 13 13.26 -8.82 10.43
N THR A 14 12.99 -8.32 9.22
CA THR A 14 12.87 -6.87 8.94
C THR A 14 11.48 -6.35 9.30
N LEU A 15 11.39 -5.04 9.57
CA LEU A 15 10.16 -4.32 9.83
C LEU A 15 9.68 -3.62 8.55
N LEU A 16 8.46 -3.91 8.12
CA LEU A 16 7.77 -3.20 7.05
C LEU A 16 6.76 -2.22 7.66
N LEU A 17 6.72 -1.00 7.13
CA LEU A 17 6.04 0.13 7.77
C LEU A 17 5.52 1.14 6.75
N PHE A 18 4.31 1.66 6.96
CA PHE A 18 3.84 2.85 6.26
C PHE A 18 4.19 4.12 7.05
N ASP A 19 5.06 4.96 6.49
CA ASP A 19 5.54 6.22 7.07
C ASP A 19 4.75 7.39 6.45
N ASN A 20 3.62 7.78 7.06
CA ASN A 20 2.68 8.74 6.48
C ASN A 20 3.29 10.13 6.23
N GLU A 21 4.12 10.63 7.15
CA GLU A 21 4.75 11.96 7.05
C GLU A 21 6.26 11.91 6.77
N GLY A 22 6.82 10.72 6.53
CA GLY A 22 8.23 10.58 6.22
C GLY A 22 9.16 10.96 7.39
N GLN A 23 10.23 11.69 7.07
CA GLN A 23 11.22 12.18 8.04
C GLN A 23 10.85 13.50 8.71
N GLN A 24 9.59 13.90 8.63
CA GLN A 24 9.14 15.21 9.06
C GLN A 24 9.78 16.43 8.38
N ARG A 25 10.28 16.27 7.16
CA ARG A 25 10.86 17.36 6.35
C ARG A 25 9.86 17.77 5.29
N ARG A 26 9.66 19.08 5.12
CA ARG A 26 8.70 19.59 4.12
C ARG A 26 9.30 19.57 2.70
N PRO A 27 8.50 19.28 1.66
CA PRO A 27 7.11 18.81 1.75
C PRO A 27 7.04 17.39 2.33
N TRP A 28 6.04 17.10 3.18
CA TRP A 28 5.86 15.74 3.69
C TRP A 28 5.61 14.80 2.53
N ARG A 29 6.28 13.65 2.53
CA ARG A 29 6.05 12.60 1.54
C ARG A 29 5.87 11.29 2.25
N SER A 30 4.76 10.63 1.96
CA SER A 30 4.50 9.29 2.45
C SER A 30 5.45 8.31 1.79
N ARG A 31 5.79 7.25 2.50
CA ARG A 31 6.60 6.16 1.96
C ARG A 31 6.33 4.87 2.71
N VAL A 32 6.47 3.74 2.02
CA VAL A 32 6.62 2.45 2.67
C VAL A 32 8.10 2.20 2.88
N LEU A 33 8.46 1.73 4.07
CA LEU A 33 9.82 1.39 4.45
C LEU A 33 9.89 -0.07 4.86
N GLU A 34 10.90 -0.76 4.37
CA GLU A 34 11.42 -1.94 5.02
C GLU A 34 12.74 -1.57 5.70
N LEU A 35 12.89 -1.91 6.98
CA LEU A 35 14.10 -1.60 7.74
C LEU A 35 14.50 -2.73 8.67
N ASP A 36 15.79 -2.79 8.98
CA ASP A 36 16.31 -3.59 10.09
C ASP A 36 15.86 -2.93 11.42
N PRO A 37 15.06 -3.62 12.26
CA PRO A 37 14.52 -3.03 13.47
C PRO A 37 15.57 -2.78 14.57
N VAL A 38 16.74 -3.41 14.49
CA VAL A 38 17.84 -3.25 15.46
C VAL A 38 18.69 -2.04 15.07
N THR A 39 19.07 -1.94 13.80
CA THR A 39 20.00 -0.90 13.33
C THR A 39 19.31 0.33 12.74
N SER A 40 18.00 0.25 12.48
CA SER A 40 17.23 1.23 11.71
C SER A 40 17.71 1.42 10.26
N HIS A 41 18.54 0.52 9.75
CA HIS A 41 18.99 0.55 8.36
C HIS A 41 17.81 0.27 7.41
N ILE A 42 17.58 1.18 6.46
CA ILE A 42 16.52 1.00 5.45
C ILE A 42 17.02 0.01 4.40
N VAL A 43 16.33 -1.13 4.27
CA VAL A 43 16.66 -2.17 3.28
C VAL A 43 15.89 -1.97 1.97
N TRP A 44 14.71 -1.35 2.05
CA TRP A 44 13.89 -1.01 0.88
C TRP A 44 12.99 0.18 1.20
N SER A 45 12.65 0.97 0.19
CA SER A 45 11.68 2.04 0.33
C SER A 45 10.93 2.32 -0.96
N TYR A 46 9.67 2.71 -0.84
CA TYR A 46 8.85 3.18 -1.95
C TYR A 46 8.09 4.45 -1.56
N ALA A 47 8.19 5.49 -2.38
CA ALA A 47 7.57 6.80 -2.13
C ALA A 47 6.66 7.25 -3.30
N GLY A 48 6.25 6.31 -4.15
CA GLY A 48 5.56 6.60 -5.42
C GLY A 48 6.53 6.90 -6.56
N ARG A 49 5.96 7.24 -7.71
CA ARG A 49 6.70 7.68 -8.90
C ARG A 49 6.91 9.19 -8.86
N ALA A 50 7.79 9.71 -9.73
CA ALA A 50 8.08 11.14 -9.77
C ALA A 50 6.87 12.00 -10.16
N ASP A 51 6.06 11.49 -11.09
CA ASP A 51 4.81 12.10 -11.58
C ASP A 51 3.61 11.80 -10.68
N GLU A 52 3.69 10.71 -9.92
CA GLU A 52 2.61 10.25 -9.06
C GLU A 52 3.15 9.77 -7.70
N PRO A 53 3.49 10.72 -6.81
CA PRO A 53 4.04 10.39 -5.50
C PRO A 53 3.01 9.64 -4.65
N LEU A 54 3.51 8.89 -3.67
CA LEU A 54 2.68 8.32 -2.63
C LEU A 54 2.38 9.40 -1.59
N GLU A 55 1.11 9.68 -1.37
CA GLU A 55 0.62 10.68 -0.44
C GLU A 55 -0.65 10.21 0.28
N SER A 56 -0.47 9.79 1.53
CA SER A 56 -1.55 9.60 2.48
C SER A 56 -1.05 10.01 3.85
N LEU A 57 -1.42 11.21 4.30
CA LEU A 57 -0.94 11.79 5.57
C LEU A 57 -1.58 11.16 6.82
N SER A 58 -2.49 10.21 6.63
CA SER A 58 -3.14 9.46 7.69
C SER A 58 -3.59 8.09 7.20
N ARG A 59 -3.63 7.10 8.11
CA ARG A 59 -4.06 5.71 7.82
C ARG A 59 -3.14 5.07 6.79
N SER A 60 -3.64 4.20 5.92
CA SER A 60 -2.89 3.38 4.98
C SER A 60 -2.44 2.05 5.56
N SER A 61 -2.29 1.09 4.67
CA SER A 61 -1.81 -0.24 4.98
C SER A 61 -0.85 -0.69 3.89
N GLN A 62 -0.06 -1.70 4.20
CA GLN A 62 0.84 -2.33 3.28
C GLN A 62 0.92 -3.83 3.59
N THR A 63 1.21 -4.66 2.60
CA THR A 63 1.45 -6.09 2.83
C THR A 63 2.45 -6.61 1.82
N ARG A 64 3.52 -7.24 2.29
CA ARG A 64 4.43 -8.02 1.44
C ARG A 64 3.72 -9.30 0.99
N LEU A 65 3.60 -9.48 -0.32
CA LEU A 65 3.01 -10.65 -0.95
C LEU A 65 4.04 -11.77 -1.13
N ALA A 66 3.56 -13.00 -1.31
CA ALA A 66 4.40 -14.19 -1.46
C ALA A 66 5.32 -14.14 -2.71
N ASN A 67 4.92 -13.43 -3.75
CA ASN A 67 5.72 -13.21 -4.96
C ASN A 67 6.81 -12.13 -4.78
N GLY A 68 6.91 -11.54 -3.59
CA GLY A 68 7.86 -10.47 -3.27
C GLY A 68 7.33 -9.06 -3.55
N ASN A 69 6.18 -8.90 -4.23
CA ASN A 69 5.58 -7.59 -4.42
C ASN A 69 5.04 -7.03 -3.10
N THR A 70 4.82 -5.72 -3.05
CA THR A 70 4.19 -5.04 -1.92
C THR A 70 2.85 -4.47 -2.37
N LEU A 71 1.75 -4.93 -1.76
CA LEU A 71 0.43 -4.32 -1.92
C LEU A 71 0.31 -3.15 -0.96
N ILE A 72 -0.08 -1.98 -1.45
CA ILE A 72 -0.10 -0.72 -0.70
C ILE A 72 -1.47 -0.09 -0.85
N VAL A 73 -2.08 0.33 0.25
CA VAL A 73 -3.33 1.09 0.27
C VAL A 73 -3.01 2.54 0.59
N GLU A 74 -3.18 3.43 -0.38
CA GLU A 74 -3.08 4.87 -0.18
C GLU A 74 -4.45 5.42 0.22
N SER A 75 -4.74 5.31 1.52
CA SER A 75 -6.09 5.49 2.07
C SER A 75 -6.75 6.81 1.68
N MET A 76 -6.01 7.92 1.72
CA MET A 76 -6.56 9.26 1.46
C MET A 76 -6.81 9.54 -0.03
N ALA A 77 -6.21 8.77 -0.93
CA ALA A 77 -6.42 8.86 -2.36
C ALA A 77 -7.45 7.85 -2.89
N GLY A 78 -7.92 6.93 -2.03
CA GLY A 78 -8.79 5.84 -2.47
C GLY A 78 -8.12 4.96 -3.53
N ARG A 79 -6.80 4.81 -3.45
CA ARG A 79 -5.95 4.09 -4.40
C ARG A 79 -5.29 2.88 -3.74
N VAL A 80 -5.14 1.81 -4.49
CA VAL A 80 -4.43 0.58 -4.11
C VAL A 80 -3.42 0.29 -5.20
N ILE A 81 -2.19 -0.02 -4.82
CA ILE A 81 -1.08 -0.21 -5.75
C ILE A 81 -0.36 -1.50 -5.37
N GLU A 82 -0.06 -2.35 -6.36
CA GLU A 82 0.89 -3.44 -6.19
C GLU A 82 2.22 -3.05 -6.84
N VAL A 83 3.29 -3.13 -6.06
CA VAL A 83 4.62 -2.64 -6.43
C VAL A 83 5.61 -3.81 -6.40
N ALA A 84 6.34 -4.00 -7.49
CA ALA A 84 7.43 -4.97 -7.57
C ALA A 84 8.63 -4.55 -6.73
N PRO A 85 9.54 -5.48 -6.34
CA PRO A 85 10.72 -5.14 -5.52
C PRO A 85 11.61 -4.03 -6.10
N ASN A 86 11.65 -3.89 -7.43
CA ASN A 86 12.39 -2.85 -8.13
C ASN A 86 11.70 -1.46 -8.11
N GLY A 87 10.48 -1.36 -7.58
CA GLY A 87 9.70 -0.13 -7.49
C GLY A 87 8.66 0.06 -8.59
N ASP A 88 8.56 -0.86 -9.56
CA ASP A 88 7.58 -0.74 -10.64
C ASP A 88 6.16 -1.04 -10.14
N THR A 89 5.19 -0.20 -10.51
CA THR A 89 3.77 -0.49 -10.32
C THR A 89 3.35 -1.57 -11.32
N VAL A 90 2.92 -2.73 -10.82
CA VAL A 90 2.47 -3.87 -11.64
C VAL A 90 0.96 -4.02 -11.69
N TRP A 91 0.25 -3.40 -10.76
CA TRP A 91 -1.21 -3.34 -10.74
C TRP A 91 -1.68 -2.13 -9.93
N GLU A 92 -2.82 -1.57 -10.31
CA GLU A 92 -3.42 -0.43 -9.62
C GLU A 92 -4.94 -0.52 -9.65
N PHE A 93 -5.55 -0.05 -8.57
CA PHE A 93 -6.97 0.26 -8.50
C PHE A 93 -7.17 1.64 -7.90
N VAL A 94 -7.97 2.47 -8.57
CA VAL A 94 -8.43 3.74 -8.05
C VAL A 94 -9.94 3.65 -7.92
N ASN A 95 -10.46 3.89 -6.71
CA ASN A 95 -11.91 3.92 -6.51
C ASN A 95 -12.51 4.98 -7.44
N PRO A 96 -13.48 4.66 -8.32
CA PRO A 96 -14.03 5.63 -9.26
C PRO A 96 -15.05 6.58 -8.61
N VAL A 97 -15.55 6.24 -7.41
CA VAL A 97 -16.59 7.02 -6.74
C VAL A 97 -15.99 8.29 -6.14
N ARG A 98 -16.62 9.43 -6.43
CA ARG A 98 -16.36 10.72 -5.80
C ARG A 98 -17.66 11.30 -5.29
N GLY A 99 -17.59 12.22 -4.33
CA GLY A 99 -18.80 12.85 -3.82
C GLY A 99 -18.54 14.18 -3.11
N GLY A 100 -19.62 14.73 -2.54
CA GLY A 100 -19.60 16.10 -2.00
C GLY A 100 -19.63 17.15 -3.09
N GLU A 101 -19.55 18.42 -2.69
CA GLU A 101 -19.55 19.55 -3.63
C GLU A 101 -18.32 19.47 -4.54
N GLY A 102 -18.56 19.43 -5.86
CA GLY A 102 -17.51 19.33 -6.87
C GLY A 102 -16.64 18.08 -6.76
N ASP A 103 -17.19 16.95 -6.30
CA ASP A 103 -16.52 15.64 -6.26
C ASP A 103 -15.25 15.60 -5.39
N ARG A 104 -15.14 16.51 -4.42
CA ARG A 104 -13.93 16.69 -3.60
C ARG A 104 -13.76 15.66 -2.48
N ARG A 105 -14.76 14.81 -2.20
CA ARG A 105 -14.67 13.75 -1.20
C ARG A 105 -14.25 12.46 -1.87
N ILE A 106 -13.16 11.89 -1.37
CA ILE A 106 -12.61 10.61 -1.81
C ILE A 106 -12.99 9.54 -0.78
N PRO A 107 -13.63 8.43 -1.18
CA PRO A 107 -13.88 7.30 -0.28
C PRO A 107 -12.56 6.70 0.22
N ILE A 108 -12.43 6.56 1.53
CA ILE A 108 -11.25 5.96 2.15
C ILE A 108 -11.26 4.44 1.92
N ILE A 109 -10.15 3.90 1.44
CA ILE A 109 -9.87 2.46 1.49
C ILE A 109 -8.98 2.21 2.71
N PHE A 110 -9.42 1.37 3.64
CA PHE A 110 -8.67 1.10 4.88
C PHE A 110 -7.67 -0.02 4.73
N TRP A 111 -8.05 -1.10 4.02
CA TRP A 111 -7.25 -2.31 3.89
C TRP A 111 -7.71 -3.12 2.68
N VAL A 112 -6.79 -3.89 2.10
CA VAL A 112 -7.04 -4.81 0.98
C VAL A 112 -6.24 -6.09 1.21
N GLN A 113 -6.80 -7.22 0.79
CA GLN A 113 -6.13 -8.51 0.79
C GLN A 113 -6.07 -9.10 -0.63
N ARG A 114 -4.94 -9.71 -0.97
CA ARG A 114 -4.89 -10.71 -2.05
C ARG A 114 -5.37 -12.05 -1.48
N ILE A 115 -6.44 -12.58 -2.05
CA ILE A 115 -7.02 -13.88 -1.68
C ILE A 115 -6.61 -14.90 -2.75
N ASP A 116 -6.19 -16.08 -2.33
CA ASP A 116 -5.90 -17.22 -3.22
C ASP A 116 -7.21 -17.88 -3.69
N PRO A 117 -7.59 -17.77 -4.98
CA PRO A 117 -8.84 -18.35 -5.47
C PRO A 117 -8.93 -19.87 -5.26
N ASP A 118 -7.80 -20.58 -5.31
CA ASP A 118 -7.79 -22.03 -5.17
C ASP A 118 -8.01 -22.50 -3.74
N ARG A 119 -7.70 -21.63 -2.79
CA ARG A 119 -7.94 -21.89 -1.37
C ARG A 119 -9.34 -21.52 -0.92
N TYR A 120 -9.93 -20.45 -1.47
CA TYR A 120 -11.10 -19.81 -0.89
C TYR A 120 -12.36 -19.91 -1.74
N PHE A 121 -12.26 -20.20 -3.03
CA PHE A 121 -13.42 -20.19 -3.94
C PHE A 121 -13.76 -21.60 -4.45
N ASP A 122 -15.05 -21.91 -4.48
CA ASP A 122 -15.57 -23.11 -5.12
C ASP A 122 -15.66 -22.95 -6.66
N ALA A 123 -16.00 -24.03 -7.36
CA ALA A 123 -16.06 -24.05 -8.81
C ALA A 123 -17.14 -23.11 -9.37
N ASP A 124 -18.27 -22.98 -8.67
CA ASP A 124 -19.39 -22.14 -9.09
C ASP A 124 -19.00 -20.67 -9.03
N PHE A 125 -18.38 -20.24 -7.92
CA PHE A 125 -17.90 -18.87 -7.77
C PHE A 125 -16.76 -18.54 -8.75
N LYS A 126 -15.83 -19.47 -8.99
CA LYS A 126 -14.79 -19.28 -10.01
C LYS A 126 -15.37 -19.06 -11.40
N THR A 127 -16.45 -19.78 -11.73
CA THR A 127 -17.16 -19.59 -13.00
C THR A 127 -17.81 -18.21 -13.07
N LEU A 128 -18.41 -17.73 -11.97
CA LEU A 128 -19.06 -16.42 -11.91
C LEU A 128 -18.12 -15.23 -12.16
N ILE A 129 -16.84 -15.34 -11.78
CA ILE A 129 -15.86 -14.25 -11.88
C ILE A 129 -14.91 -14.36 -13.10
N ALA A 130 -15.12 -15.35 -13.96
CA ALA A 130 -14.29 -15.57 -15.15
C ALA A 130 -14.77 -14.76 -16.37
N ASP A 131 -15.97 -14.16 -16.30
CA ASP A 131 -16.59 -13.29 -17.32
C ASP A 131 -16.36 -11.80 -17.03
#